data_AF-A0A920PLN5-F1
#
_entry.id   AF-A0A920PLN5-F1
#
_cell.length_a   1.000
_cell.length_b   1.000
_cell.length_c   1.000
_cell.angle_alpha   90.00
_cell.angle_beta   90.00
_cell.angle_gamma   90.00
#
_symmetry.space_group_name_H-M   'P 1'
#
loop_
_entity.id
_entity.type
_entity.pdbx_description
1 polymer ?
#
loop_
_entity_poly.entity_id
_entity_poly.type
_entity_poly.pdbx_seq_one_letter_code
_entity_poly.pdbx_strand_id
1 'polypeptide(L)'
;MLKLANAGNINETLMAMIRSNTRQPVESEGDVYSLAACNDVGCNRLVEMMDEFKLDDLDTLADFICDRSLTAVQAEILLYPTGYTAKVCTSTALTVH
;
A
#
# COMPACT_ATOMS: atom_id res chain seq x y z
N MET A 1 2.94 15.65 -11.74
CA MET A 1 3.38 14.24 -11.58
C MET A 1 3.48 13.58 -12.94
N LEU A 2 4.43 12.67 -13.12
CA LEU A 2 4.59 11.86 -14.34
C LEU A 2 3.64 10.65 -14.27
N LYS A 3 2.94 10.34 -15.36
CA LYS A 3 2.03 9.20 -15.43
C LYS A 3 2.79 7.93 -15.86
N LEU A 4 2.54 6.83 -15.17
CA LEU A 4 3.00 5.49 -15.58
C LEU A 4 2.29 5.02 -16.85
N ALA A 5 0.98 5.24 -16.94
CA ALA A 5 0.18 4.93 -18.11
C ALA A 5 -0.84 6.04 -18.39
N ASN A 6 -1.29 6.14 -19.64
CA ASN A 6 -2.37 7.02 -20.04
C ASN A 6 -3.31 6.31 -21.00
N ALA A 7 -4.57 6.12 -20.59
CA ALA A 7 -5.57 5.36 -21.35
C ALA A 7 -5.05 3.98 -21.80
N GLY A 8 -4.44 3.23 -20.87
CA GLY A 8 -3.85 1.91 -21.15
C GLY A 8 -2.48 1.93 -21.83
N ASN A 9 -1.98 3.08 -22.29
CA ASN A 9 -0.65 3.16 -22.92
C ASN A 9 0.43 3.44 -21.88
N ILE A 10 1.39 2.53 -21.75
CA ILE A 10 2.52 2.65 -20.83
C ILE A 10 3.49 3.74 -21.32
N ASN A 11 4.04 4.49 -20.36
CA ASN A 11 5.11 5.43 -20.59
C ASN A 11 6.45 4.70 -20.67
N GLU A 12 6.85 4.33 -21.89
CA GLU A 12 8.10 3.61 -22.16
C GLU A 12 9.35 4.34 -21.67
N THR A 13 9.35 5.68 -21.71
CA THR A 13 10.46 6.47 -21.20
C THR A 13 10.59 6.31 -19.69
N LEU A 14 9.47 6.35 -18.95
CA LEU A 14 9.48 6.12 -17.51
C LEU A 14 9.88 4.66 -17.18
N MET A 15 9.37 3.68 -17.93
CA MET A 15 9.75 2.29 -17.74
C MET A 15 11.25 2.05 -17.98
N ALA A 16 11.82 2.67 -19.01
CA ALA A 16 13.26 2.62 -19.25
C ALA A 16 14.06 3.24 -18.10
N MET A 17 13.59 4.36 -17.53
CA MET A 17 14.21 4.98 -16.36
C MET A 17 14.13 4.09 -15.12
N ILE A 18 13.00 3.42 -14.87
CA ILE A 18 12.85 2.51 -13.73
C ILE A 18 13.86 1.36 -13.85
N ARG A 19 13.93 0.71 -15.03
CA ARG A 19 14.86 -0.39 -15.29
C ARG A 19 16.33 0.02 -15.14
N SER A 20 16.70 1.24 -15.52
CA SER A 20 18.09 1.70 -15.44
C SER A 20 18.57 2.00 -14.02
N ASN A 21 17.67 2.18 -13.05
CA ASN A 21 18.00 2.60 -11.69
C ASN A 21 18.00 1.45 -10.66
N THR A 22 17.72 0.22 -11.10
CA THR A 22 17.66 -0.97 -10.24
C THR A 22 18.76 -1.96 -10.60
N ARG A 23 19.18 -2.77 -9.63
CA ARG A 23 20.09 -3.90 -9.86
C ARG A 23 19.36 -5.13 -10.43
N GLN A 24 18.02 -5.13 -10.40
CA GLN A 24 17.16 -6.24 -10.83
C GLN A 24 16.08 -5.73 -11.80
N PRO A 25 16.45 -5.36 -13.04
CA PRO A 25 15.55 -4.66 -13.98
C PRO A 25 14.30 -5.45 -14.37
N VAL A 26 14.42 -6.76 -14.55
CA VAL A 26 13.29 -7.63 -14.93
C VAL A 26 12.29 -7.76 -13.78
N GLU A 27 12.78 -7.96 -12.56
CA GLU A 27 11.93 -8.07 -11.38
C GLU A 27 11.21 -6.74 -11.10
N SER A 28 11.93 -5.62 -11.13
CA SER A 28 11.31 -4.31 -10.91
C SER A 28 10.26 -3.95 -11.97
N GLU A 29 10.47 -4.34 -13.24
CA GLU A 29 9.45 -4.19 -14.28
C GLU A 29 8.22 -5.08 -13.99
N GLY A 30 8.45 -6.33 -13.59
CA GLY A 30 7.39 -7.25 -13.17
C GLY A 30 6.57 -6.72 -12.00
N ASP A 31 7.22 -6.13 -11.00
CA ASP A 31 6.55 -5.50 -9.85
C ASP A 31 5.68 -4.33 -10.28
N VAL A 32 6.15 -3.47 -11.18
CA VAL A 32 5.38 -2.33 -11.69
C VAL A 32 4.10 -2.80 -12.38
N TYR A 33 4.21 -3.80 -13.26
CA TYR A 33 3.03 -4.38 -13.91
C TYR A 33 2.09 -5.06 -12.92
N SER A 34 2.64 -5.75 -11.92
CA SER A 34 1.84 -6.45 -10.89
C SER A 34 1.06 -5.46 -10.02
N LEU A 35 1.68 -4.34 -9.63
CA LEU A 35 1.02 -3.28 -8.87
C LEU A 35 -0.03 -2.56 -9.72
N ALA A 36 0.23 -2.31 -11.00
CA ALA A 36 -0.75 -1.73 -11.92
C ALA A 36 -1.99 -2.64 -12.06
N ALA A 37 -1.78 -3.93 -12.33
CA ALA A 37 -2.87 -4.90 -12.44
C ALA A 37 -3.65 -5.07 -11.12
N CYS A 38 -2.95 -5.04 -9.98
CA CYS A 38 -3.58 -5.07 -8.66
C CYS A 38 -4.50 -3.87 -8.45
N ASN A 39 -4.04 -2.66 -8.82
CA ASN A 39 -4.85 -1.46 -8.73
C ASN A 39 -6.06 -1.51 -9.66
N ASP A 40 -5.93 -2.01 -10.90
CA ASP A 40 -7.06 -2.13 -11.82
C ASP A 40 -8.15 -3.07 -11.25
N VAL A 41 -7.75 -4.23 -10.73
CA VAL A 41 -8.67 -5.18 -10.07
C VAL A 41 -9.28 -4.56 -8.80
N GLY A 42 -8.47 -3.86 -8.00
CA GLY A 42 -8.90 -3.18 -6.79
C GLY A 42 -9.94 -2.09 -7.07
N CYS A 43 -9.72 -1.27 -8.10
CA CYS A 43 -10.66 -0.24 -8.53
C CYS A 43 -12.00 -0.85 -8.96
N ASN A 44 -11.99 -1.92 -9.75
CA ASN A 44 -13.23 -2.59 -10.17
C ASN A 44 -14.02 -3.11 -8.96
N ARG A 45 -13.36 -3.79 -8.03
CA ARG A 45 -14.00 -4.29 -6.80
C ARG A 45 -14.51 -3.17 -5.90
N LEU A 46 -13.78 -2.07 -5.84
CA LEU A 46 -14.21 -0.90 -5.06
C LEU A 46 -15.50 -0.31 -5.65
N VAL A 47 -15.57 -0.14 -6.97
CA VAL A 47 -16.78 0.36 -7.64
C VAL A 47 -17.96 -0.60 -7.43
N GLU A 48 -17.75 -1.91 -7.60
CA GLU A 48 -18.78 -2.92 -7.33
C GLU A 48 -19.34 -2.81 -5.90
N MET A 49 -18.45 -2.59 -4.92
CA MET A 49 -18.83 -2.40 -3.53
C MET A 49 -19.58 -1.08 -3.31
N MET A 50 -19.13 0.02 -3.91
CA MET A 50 -19.85 1.30 -3.84
C MET A 50 -21.27 1.18 -4.42
N ASP A 51 -21.44 0.47 -5.52
CA ASP A 51 -22.75 0.19 -6.13
C ASP A 51 -23.63 -0.68 -5.21
N GLU A 52 -23.06 -1.73 -4.59
CA GLU A 52 -23.76 -2.61 -3.66
C GLU A 52 -24.33 -1.85 -2.45
N PHE A 53 -23.54 -0.93 -1.88
CA PHE A 53 -23.93 -0.14 -0.71
C PHE A 53 -24.59 1.21 -1.06
N LYS A 54 -24.76 1.52 -2.35
CA LYS A 54 -25.32 2.79 -2.85
C LYS A 54 -24.59 4.01 -2.28
N LEU A 55 -23.27 3.97 -2.36
CA LEU A 55 -22.40 5.07 -1.93
C LEU A 55 -22.16 6.00 -3.12
N ASP A 56 -22.60 7.26 -2.99
CA ASP A 56 -22.46 8.28 -4.03
C ASP A 56 -21.07 8.92 -4.05
N ASP A 57 -20.32 8.82 -2.94
CA ASP A 57 -18.96 9.33 -2.79
C ASP A 57 -18.06 8.39 -1.99
N LEU A 58 -16.75 8.63 -2.13
CA LEU A 58 -15.73 7.86 -1.42
C LEU A 58 -15.49 8.39 -0.01
N ASP A 59 -15.92 9.62 0.30
CA ASP A 59 -15.64 10.28 1.57
C ASP A 59 -16.30 9.51 2.72
N THR A 60 -17.57 9.11 2.53
CA THR A 60 -18.32 8.32 3.52
C THR A 60 -17.63 6.98 3.82
N LEU A 61 -17.10 6.30 2.80
CA LEU A 61 -16.38 5.04 2.96
C LEU A 61 -15.03 5.25 3.65
N ALA A 62 -14.31 6.29 3.27
CA ALA A 62 -13.01 6.63 3.83
C ALA A 62 -13.13 6.96 5.34
N ASP A 63 -14.10 7.77 5.72
CA ASP A 63 -14.38 8.10 7.12
C ASP A 63 -14.68 6.84 7.94
N PHE A 64 -15.54 5.97 7.43
CA PHE A 64 -15.85 4.69 8.07
C PHE A 64 -14.60 3.81 8.28
N ILE A 65 -13.76 3.66 7.25
CA ILE A 65 -12.54 2.86 7.33
C ILE A 65 -11.55 3.47 8.34
N CYS A 66 -11.34 4.78 8.29
CA CYS A 66 -10.44 5.50 9.18
C CYS A 66 -10.88 5.40 10.64
N ASP A 67 -12.15 5.69 10.92
CA ASP A 67 -12.71 5.65 12.28
C ASP A 67 -12.64 4.24 12.87
N ARG A 68 -12.99 3.23 12.07
CA ARG A 68 -12.91 1.83 12.48
C ARG A 68 -11.48 1.41 12.77
N SER A 69 -10.53 1.79 11.91
CA SER A 69 -9.11 1.47 12.07
C SER A 69 -8.52 2.14 13.31
N LEU A 70 -8.80 3.42 13.51
CA LEU A 70 -8.36 4.18 14.68
C LEU A 70 -8.91 3.56 15.97
N THR A 71 -10.21 3.26 16.00
CA THR A 71 -10.86 2.64 17.16
C THR A 71 -10.22 1.30 17.51
N ALA A 72 -9.95 0.46 16.50
CA ALA A 72 -9.32 -0.84 16.70
C ALA A 72 -7.89 -0.71 17.26
N VAL A 73 -7.09 0.19 16.69
CA VAL A 73 -5.71 0.45 17.16
C VAL A 73 -5.72 1.01 18.59
N GLN A 74 -6.63 1.94 18.90
CA GLN A 74 -6.76 2.50 20.25
C GLN A 74 -7.17 1.44 21.27
N ALA A 75 -8.13 0.57 20.92
CA ALA A 75 -8.56 -0.51 21.79
C ALA A 75 -7.39 -1.47 22.12
N GLU A 76 -6.56 -1.80 21.12
CA GLU A 76 -5.39 -2.66 21.31
C GLU A 76 -4.32 -2.00 22.19
N ILE A 77 -4.05 -0.71 21.98
CA ILE A 77 -3.09 0.04 22.79
C ILE A 77 -3.49 0.04 24.27
N LEU A 78 -4.79 0.17 24.57
CA LEU A 78 -5.30 0.18 25.94
C LEU A 78 -5.14 -1.17 26.68
N LEU A 79 -4.87 -2.27 25.96
CA LEU A 79 -4.55 -3.56 26.58
C LEU A 79 -3.15 -3.59 27.22
N TYR A 80 -2.28 -2.64 26.85
CA TYR A 80 -0.93 -2.58 27.38
C TYR A 80 -0.84 -1.68 28.63
N PRO A 81 -0.05 -2.07 29.64
CA PRO A 81 0.21 -1.21 30.80
C PRO A 81 0.86 0.11 30.37
N THR A 82 0.40 1.23 30.96
CA THR A 82 1.03 2.55 30.78
C THR A 82 2.52 2.49 31.11
N GLY A 83 3.38 2.89 30.16
CA GLY A 83 4.83 2.86 30.30
C GLY A 83 5.54 1.74 29.52
N TYR A 84 4.82 0.91 28.75
CA TYR A 84 5.44 -0.06 27.86
C TYR A 84 6.11 0.60 26.66
N THR A 85 7.45 0.51 26.59
CA THR A 85 8.23 0.84 25.38
C THR A 85 8.68 -0.45 24.71
N ALA A 86 8.30 -0.68 23.46
CA ALA A 86 8.87 -1.78 22.68
C ALA A 86 10.39 -1.60 22.58
N LYS A 87 11.16 -2.63 22.94
CA LYS A 87 12.61 -2.60 22.72
C LYS A 87 12.86 -2.49 21.23
N VAL A 88 13.61 -1.46 20.82
CA VAL A 88 14.13 -1.34 19.46
C VAL A 88 14.94 -2.62 19.19
N CYS A 89 14.56 -3.35 18.15
CA CYS A 89 15.30 -4.52 17.69
C CYS A 89 16.58 -4.02 17.00
N THR A 90 17.62 -3.74 17.78
CA THR A 90 18.96 -3.54 17.23
C THR A 90 19.53 -4.92 16.92
N SER A 91 19.65 -5.23 15.63
CA SER A 91 20.38 -6.42 15.18
C SER A 91 21.88 -6.25 15.47
N THR A 92 22.31 -6.60 16.68
CA THR A 92 23.73 -6.89 16.91
C THR A 92 23.92 -8.38 16.72
N ALA A 93 24.35 -8.74 15.52
CA ALA A 93 24.83 -10.07 15.20
C ALA A 93 26.11 -10.36 16.00
N LEU A 94 26.21 -11.60 16.49
CA LEU A 94 27.41 -12.36 16.83
C LEU A 94 28.57 -11.66 17.55
N THR A 95 28.86 -12.11 18.78
CA THR A 95 30.18 -12.66 19.07
C THR A 95 30.01 -13.82 20.05
N VAL A 96 30.31 -15.03 19.57
CA VAL A 96 30.51 -16.24 20.35
C VAL A 96 31.79 -16.06 21.16
N HIS A 97 31.71 -16.21 22.48
CA HIS A 97 32.76 -16.81 23.32
C HIS A 97 32.12 -17.34 24.60
#